data_AF-A0A4W5LKP6-F1
#
_entry.id   AF-A0A4W5LKP6-F1
#
_cell.length_a   1.000
_cell.length_b   1.000
_cell.length_c   1.000
_cell.angle_alpha   90.00
_cell.angle_beta   90.00
_cell.angle_gamma   90.00
#
_symmetry.space_group_name_H-M   'P 1'
#
loop_
_entity.id
_entity.type
_entity.pdbx_description
1 polymer ?
#
loop_
_entity_poly.entity_id
_entity_poly.type
_entity_poly.pdbx_seq_one_letter_code
_entity_poly.pdbx_strand_id
1 'polypeptide(L)'
;MTRRQKPWKNLTMDTLEELALVMAAMQKNMAAYREIWQELDSIVEEVHSLSFNVEQEVMMRNHITATLQDKLLNNDIATGHTRDILSTLITLEKELFVQHLALSSFNNGPGKDQTLLYSDLANTVEEKETFQFLTDILPKKILVRDYLKLLEENPIEEADN
;
A
#
# COMPACT_ATOMS: atom_id res chain seq x y z
N MET A 1 -63.98 7.90 -16.19
CA MET A 1 -62.91 8.86 -16.56
C MET A 1 -62.47 9.63 -15.32
N THR A 2 -61.40 9.20 -14.67
CA THR A 2 -60.88 9.84 -13.44
C THR A 2 -60.01 11.04 -13.83
N ARG A 3 -60.47 12.26 -13.54
CA ARG A 3 -59.65 13.47 -13.72
C ARG A 3 -58.42 13.34 -12.84
N ARG A 4 -57.23 13.19 -13.45
CA ARG A 4 -55.95 13.38 -12.75
C ARG A 4 -55.91 14.82 -12.24
N GLN A 5 -56.16 15.04 -10.95
CA GLN A 5 -55.87 16.33 -10.33
C GLN A 5 -54.35 16.55 -10.42
N LYS A 6 -53.95 17.71 -10.94
CA LYS A 6 -52.54 18.13 -10.91
C LYS A 6 -52.07 18.15 -9.45
N PRO A 7 -50.93 17.52 -9.10
CA PRO A 7 -50.53 17.28 -7.71
C PRO A 7 -50.27 18.57 -6.89
N TRP A 8 -50.13 19.70 -7.56
CA TRP A 8 -49.78 21.00 -7.00
C TRP A 8 -50.97 21.80 -6.44
N LYS A 9 -52.19 21.23 -6.44
CA LYS A 9 -53.40 21.95 -6.00
C LYS A 9 -53.47 22.24 -4.50
N ASN A 10 -52.62 21.60 -3.70
CA ASN A 10 -52.52 21.80 -2.25
C ASN A 10 -51.30 22.64 -1.85
N LEU A 11 -50.55 23.17 -2.83
CA LEU A 11 -49.39 24.00 -2.57
C LEU A 11 -49.86 25.44 -2.35
N THR A 12 -49.94 25.85 -1.10
CA THR A 12 -50.23 27.25 -0.71
C THR A 12 -48.92 28.03 -0.57
N MET A 13 -49.00 29.36 -0.58
CA MET A 13 -47.83 30.22 -0.33
C MET A 13 -47.15 29.87 0.99
N ASP A 14 -47.94 29.59 2.03
CA ASP A 14 -47.46 29.19 3.35
C ASP A 14 -46.61 27.90 3.27
N THR A 15 -47.06 26.88 2.52
CA THR A 15 -46.27 25.65 2.31
C THR A 15 -44.96 25.89 1.56
N LEU A 16 -44.89 26.92 0.69
CA LEU A 16 -43.66 27.31 0.00
C LEU A 16 -42.69 28.03 0.93
N GLU A 17 -43.19 28.87 1.84
CA GLU A 17 -42.37 29.54 2.86
C GLU A 17 -41.79 28.53 3.86
N GLU A 18 -42.58 27.55 4.30
CA GLU A 18 -42.10 26.45 5.15
C GLU A 18 -41.01 25.63 4.45
N LEU A 19 -41.20 25.29 3.17
CA LEU A 19 -40.18 24.60 2.38
C LEU A 19 -38.90 25.42 2.22
N ALA A 20 -39.00 26.74 2.04
CA ALA A 20 -37.83 27.63 1.98
C ALA A 20 -37.05 27.63 3.29
N LEU A 21 -37.75 27.62 4.43
CA LEU A 21 -37.14 27.52 5.75
C LEU A 21 -36.38 26.20 5.93
N VAL A 22 -36.98 25.08 5.51
CA VAL A 22 -36.36 23.75 5.57
C VAL A 22 -35.13 23.68 4.68
N MET A 23 -35.19 24.23 3.45
CA MET A 23 -34.04 24.28 2.55
C MET A 23 -32.88 25.10 3.14
N ALA A 24 -33.18 26.26 3.72
CA ALA A 24 -32.17 27.08 4.39
C ALA A 24 -31.53 26.34 5.59
N ALA A 25 -32.34 25.63 6.38
CA ALA A 25 -31.84 24.81 7.48
C ALA A 25 -30.96 23.64 7.01
N MET A 26 -31.35 22.95 5.92
CA MET A 26 -30.53 21.89 5.32
C MET A 26 -29.20 22.43 4.79
N GLN A 27 -29.22 23.56 4.10
CA GLN A 27 -28.00 24.21 3.61
C GLN A 27 -27.06 24.58 4.76
N LYS A 28 -27.62 25.12 5.85
CA LYS A 28 -26.85 25.44 7.06
C LYS A 28 -26.23 24.19 7.69
N ASN A 29 -26.98 23.08 7.74
CA ASN A 29 -26.48 21.81 8.26
C ASN A 29 -25.33 21.26 7.38
N MET A 30 -25.49 21.31 6.06
CA MET A 30 -24.43 20.89 5.13
C MET A 30 -23.14 21.72 5.29
N ALA A 31 -23.27 23.03 5.53
CA ALA A 31 -22.12 23.89 5.82
C ALA A 31 -21.42 23.49 7.13
N ALA A 32 -22.17 23.26 8.20
CA ALA A 32 -21.63 22.82 9.48
C ALA A 32 -20.92 21.45 9.37
N TYR A 33 -21.49 20.50 8.62
CA TYR A 33 -20.85 19.21 8.38
C TYR A 33 -19.50 19.35 7.66
N ARG A 34 -19.40 20.29 6.71
CA ARG A 34 -18.13 20.58 6.03
C ARG A 34 -17.10 21.16 6.99
N GLU A 35 -17.48 22.10 7.86
CA GLU A 35 -16.57 22.68 8.85
C GLU A 35 -16.03 21.61 9.81
N ILE A 36 -16.91 20.73 10.32
CA ILE A 36 -16.51 19.62 11.19
C ILE A 36 -15.49 18.69 10.49
N TRP A 37 -15.70 18.41 9.20
CA TRP A 37 -14.74 17.60 8.43
C TRP A 37 -13.39 18.28 8.27
N GLN A 38 -13.36 19.59 8.04
CA GLN A 38 -12.12 20.35 7.92
C GLN A 38 -11.35 20.40 9.25
N GLU A 39 -12.07 20.54 10.37
CA GLU A 39 -11.46 20.45 11.71
C GLU A 39 -10.89 19.06 11.97
N LEU A 40 -11.62 18.00 11.62
CA LEU A 40 -11.14 16.62 11.79
C LEU A 40 -9.88 16.35 10.95
N ASP A 41 -9.87 16.78 9.70
CA ASP A 41 -8.71 16.65 8.80
C ASP A 41 -7.48 17.40 9.36
N SER A 42 -7.69 18.61 9.87
CA SER A 42 -6.65 19.39 10.55
C SER A 42 -6.12 18.69 11.81
N ILE A 43 -6.99 18.07 12.62
CA ILE A 43 -6.58 17.32 13.82
C ILE A 43 -5.77 16.09 13.43
N VAL A 44 -6.16 15.37 12.37
CA VAL A 44 -5.42 14.20 11.88
C VAL A 44 -4.02 14.58 11.44
N GLU A 45 -3.88 15.66 10.67
CA GLU A 45 -2.57 16.18 10.26
C GLU A 45 -1.75 16.67 11.47
N GLU A 46 -2.38 17.34 12.43
CA GLU A 46 -1.71 17.76 13.66
C GLU A 46 -1.19 16.55 14.45
N VAL A 47 -2.01 15.53 14.68
CA VAL A 47 -1.62 14.28 15.37
C VAL A 47 -0.49 13.56 14.62
N HIS A 48 -0.54 13.53 13.29
CA HIS A 48 0.52 12.94 12.48
C HIS A 48 1.82 13.77 12.57
N SER A 49 1.72 15.09 12.74
CA SER A 49 2.86 16.01 12.90
C SER A 49 3.44 16.08 14.31
N LEU A 50 2.69 15.65 15.35
CA LEU A 50 3.18 15.61 16.72
C LEU A 50 4.38 14.66 16.78
N SER A 51 5.56 15.25 16.96
CA SER A 51 6.86 14.57 16.99
C SER A 51 6.91 13.39 17.94
N PHE A 52 6.09 13.38 18.99
CA PHE A 52 6.00 12.29 19.96
C PHE A 52 5.51 10.97 19.36
N ASN A 53 4.59 10.97 18.38
CA ASN A 53 4.15 9.71 17.78
C ASN A 53 5.25 9.11 16.88
N VAL A 54 5.94 9.98 16.13
CA VAL A 54 7.12 9.60 15.33
C VAL A 54 8.28 9.18 16.23
N GLU A 55 8.54 9.90 17.32
CA GLU A 55 9.61 9.63 18.27
C GLU A 55 9.30 8.40 19.14
N GLN A 56 8.04 8.12 19.48
CA GLN A 56 7.63 6.87 20.11
C GLN A 56 7.75 5.68 19.16
N GLU A 57 7.36 5.80 17.90
CA GLU A 57 7.60 4.78 16.87
C GLU A 57 9.11 4.49 16.72
N VAL A 58 9.93 5.54 16.60
CA VAL A 58 11.40 5.42 16.50
C VAL A 58 12.00 4.89 17.80
N MET A 59 11.52 5.31 18.96
CA MET A 59 11.97 4.83 20.27
C MET A 59 11.56 3.37 20.49
N MET A 60 10.35 2.96 20.10
CA MET A 60 9.93 1.56 20.12
C MET A 60 10.78 0.73 19.17
N ARG A 61 11.04 1.21 17.95
CA ARG A 61 11.90 0.54 16.97
C ARG A 61 13.33 0.41 17.49
N ASN A 62 13.89 1.46 18.09
CA ASN A 62 15.21 1.47 18.70
C ASN A 62 15.25 0.60 19.96
N HIS A 63 14.19 0.58 20.78
CA HIS A 63 14.11 -0.28 21.97
C HIS A 63 14.00 -1.75 21.59
N ILE A 64 13.19 -2.10 20.58
CA ILE A 64 13.13 -3.46 20.03
C ILE A 64 14.50 -3.84 19.47
N THR A 65 15.15 -2.96 18.70
CA THR A 65 16.49 -3.19 18.15
C THR A 65 17.53 -3.38 19.25
N ALA A 66 17.53 -2.53 20.27
CA ALA A 66 18.48 -2.60 21.38
C ALA A 66 18.22 -3.82 22.29
N THR A 67 16.96 -4.16 22.56
CA THR A 67 16.60 -5.33 23.38
C THR A 67 16.90 -6.63 22.65
N LEU A 68 16.72 -6.66 21.32
CA LEU A 68 17.13 -7.78 20.49
C LEU A 68 18.66 -7.87 20.46
N GLN A 69 19.37 -6.75 20.28
CA GLN A 69 20.83 -6.69 20.33
C GLN A 69 21.37 -7.18 21.69
N ASP A 70 20.76 -6.76 22.79
CA ASP A 70 21.13 -7.13 24.16
C ASP A 70 20.92 -8.64 24.41
N LYS A 71 19.79 -9.19 23.95
CA LYS A 71 19.52 -10.64 24.01
C LYS A 71 20.43 -11.46 23.08
N LEU A 72 20.90 -10.89 21.98
CA LEU A 72 21.76 -11.56 21.00
C LEU A 72 23.25 -11.47 21.35
N LEU A 73 23.69 -10.44 22.06
CA LEU A 73 25.11 -10.22 22.41
C LEU A 73 25.47 -10.64 23.83
N ASN A 74 24.52 -10.67 24.78
CA ASN A 74 24.80 -10.91 26.20
C ASN A 74 24.48 -12.34 26.68
N ASN A 75 23.99 -13.24 25.82
CA ASN A 75 23.89 -14.66 26.17
C ASN A 75 25.17 -15.39 25.75
N ASP A 76 25.78 -16.04 26.72
CA ASP A 76 27.16 -16.49 26.72
C ASP A 76 27.59 -17.28 25.47
N ILE A 77 28.85 -17.04 25.11
CA ILE A 77 29.67 -17.76 24.14
C ILE A 77 29.89 -19.19 24.67
N ALA A 78 28.85 -20.02 24.65
CA ALA A 78 28.95 -21.43 25.00
C ALA A 78 27.87 -22.23 24.25
N THR A 79 28.30 -22.99 23.24
CA THR A 79 27.57 -24.11 22.64
C THR A 79 26.39 -23.76 21.71
N GLY A 80 26.63 -23.71 20.38
CA GLY A 80 25.58 -23.74 19.34
C GLY A 80 25.18 -22.41 18.70
N HIS A 81 25.40 -21.27 19.38
CA HIS A 81 24.85 -19.97 18.98
C HIS A 81 25.43 -19.29 17.74
N THR A 82 26.60 -19.68 17.22
CA THR A 82 27.10 -19.10 15.95
C THR A 82 26.16 -19.39 14.79
N ARG A 83 25.52 -20.57 14.78
CA ARG A 83 24.49 -20.91 13.78
C ARG A 83 23.26 -20.00 13.95
N ASP A 84 22.89 -19.71 15.19
CA ASP A 84 21.73 -18.87 15.50
C ASP A 84 22.00 -17.41 15.14
N ILE A 85 23.20 -16.87 15.43
CA ILE A 85 23.61 -15.52 15.05
C ILE A 85 23.69 -15.38 13.53
N LEU A 86 24.26 -16.36 12.82
CA LEU A 86 24.27 -16.35 11.36
C LEU A 86 22.84 -16.43 10.81
N SER A 87 21.97 -17.24 11.41
CA SER A 87 20.57 -17.34 11.01
C SER A 87 19.80 -16.03 11.25
N THR A 88 20.04 -15.34 12.36
CA THR A 88 19.40 -14.04 12.63
C THR A 88 19.90 -12.96 11.68
N LEU A 89 21.21 -12.91 11.41
CA LEU A 89 21.79 -11.98 10.43
C LEU A 89 21.24 -12.23 9.02
N ILE A 90 21.18 -13.49 8.58
CA ILE A 90 20.58 -13.86 7.29
C ILE A 90 19.10 -13.48 7.23
N THR A 91 18.37 -13.63 8.33
CA THR A 91 16.94 -13.27 8.39
C THR A 91 16.77 -11.76 8.23
N LEU A 92 17.59 -10.97 8.92
CA LEU A 92 17.57 -9.52 8.83
C LEU A 92 17.96 -9.03 7.43
N GLU A 93 19.00 -9.61 6.83
CA GLU A 93 19.45 -9.28 5.48
C GLU A 93 18.34 -9.60 4.46
N LYS A 94 17.66 -10.74 4.58
CA LYS A 94 16.52 -11.11 3.73
C LYS A 94 15.36 -10.14 3.88
N GLU A 95 15.04 -9.71 5.10
CA GLU A 95 13.97 -8.74 5.33
C GLU A 95 14.29 -7.40 4.67
N LEU A 96 15.51 -6.90 4.84
CA LEU A 96 15.96 -5.66 4.23
C LEU A 96 16.00 -5.75 2.71
N PHE A 97 16.42 -6.90 2.18
CA PHE A 97 16.43 -7.19 0.75
C PHE A 97 15.02 -7.10 0.15
N VAL A 98 14.04 -7.76 0.77
CA VAL A 98 12.64 -7.74 0.30
C VAL A 98 12.07 -6.32 0.35
N GLN A 99 12.35 -5.56 1.41
CA GLN A 99 11.94 -4.15 1.50
C GLN A 99 12.56 -3.30 0.38
N HIS A 100 13.86 -3.45 0.13
CA HIS A 100 14.57 -2.70 -0.90
C HIS A 100 14.08 -3.03 -2.30
N LEU A 101 13.79 -4.30 -2.58
CA LEU A 101 13.23 -4.75 -3.84
C LEU A 101 11.82 -4.22 -4.07
N ALA A 102 10.95 -4.28 -3.05
CA ALA A 102 9.58 -3.77 -3.13
C ALA A 102 9.56 -2.25 -3.35
N LEU A 103 10.36 -1.49 -2.59
CA LEU A 103 10.46 -0.03 -2.73
C LEU A 103 11.03 0.37 -4.11
N SER A 104 12.07 -0.33 -4.56
CA SER A 104 12.64 -0.13 -5.89
C SER A 104 11.62 -0.37 -6.99
N SER A 105 10.82 -1.42 -6.86
CA SER A 105 9.80 -1.78 -7.84
C SER A 105 8.63 -0.81 -7.84
N PHE A 106 8.22 -0.35 -6.67
CA PHE A 106 7.16 0.65 -6.52
C PHE A 106 7.54 1.99 -7.17
N ASN A 107 8.79 2.44 -6.98
CA ASN A 107 9.30 3.68 -7.57
C ASN A 107 9.53 3.57 -9.09
N ASN A 108 9.66 2.35 -9.62
CA ASN A 108 9.86 2.11 -11.05
C ASN A 108 8.53 2.06 -11.84
N GLY A 109 7.43 1.78 -11.15
CA GLY A 109 6.09 1.74 -11.75
C GLY A 109 5.59 3.14 -12.13
N PRO A 110 4.61 3.24 -13.05
CA PRO A 110 3.93 4.50 -13.32
C PRO A 110 3.12 4.86 -12.06
N GLY A 111 3.65 5.74 -11.21
CA GLY A 111 3.14 6.11 -9.87
C GLY A 111 1.73 6.70 -9.82
N LYS A 112 0.75 6.03 -10.42
CA LYS A 112 -0.66 6.41 -10.57
C LYS A 112 -1.57 5.64 -9.63
N ASP A 113 -1.18 4.43 -9.22
CA ASP A 113 -1.90 3.61 -8.26
C ASP A 113 -0.95 3.24 -7.11
N GLN A 114 -1.39 3.38 -5.85
CA GLN A 114 -0.63 2.97 -4.65
C GLN A 114 -0.49 1.43 -4.52
N THR A 115 -0.51 0.69 -5.64
CA THR A 115 -0.50 -0.78 -5.67
C THR A 115 0.72 -1.26 -6.45
N LEU A 116 1.50 -2.14 -5.83
CA LEU A 116 2.63 -2.80 -6.50
C LEU A 116 2.16 -4.02 -7.29
N LEU A 117 2.44 -4.06 -8.60
CA LEU A 117 2.10 -5.19 -9.46
C LEU A 117 3.32 -6.08 -9.74
N TYR A 118 3.05 -7.33 -10.14
CA TYR A 118 4.09 -8.27 -10.53
C TYR A 118 4.94 -7.78 -11.72
N SER A 119 4.31 -7.05 -12.66
CA SER A 119 5.02 -6.46 -13.80
C SER A 119 6.09 -5.48 -13.37
N ASP A 120 5.82 -4.71 -12.30
CA ASP A 120 6.75 -3.70 -11.79
C ASP A 120 7.98 -4.39 -11.20
N LEU A 121 7.75 -5.47 -10.44
CA LEU A 121 8.82 -6.31 -9.89
C LEU A 121 9.68 -6.93 -10.99
N ALA A 122 9.05 -7.57 -11.98
CA ALA A 122 9.77 -8.23 -13.08
C ALA A 122 10.55 -7.24 -13.95
N ASN A 123 10.05 -6.02 -14.15
CA ASN A 123 10.75 -4.96 -14.88
C ASN A 123 11.95 -4.43 -14.07
N THR A 124 11.78 -4.17 -12.78
CA THR A 124 12.88 -3.70 -11.92
C THR A 124 14.00 -4.71 -11.78
N VAL A 125 13.68 -6.01 -11.78
CA VAL A 125 14.67 -7.10 -11.77
C VAL A 125 15.51 -7.15 -13.04
N GLU A 126 14.91 -6.87 -14.20
CA GLU A 126 15.61 -6.87 -15.49
C GLU A 126 16.41 -5.57 -15.72
N GLU A 127 15.91 -4.43 -15.24
CA GLU A 127 16.54 -3.13 -15.48
C GLU A 127 17.72 -2.86 -14.54
N LYS A 128 17.69 -3.38 -13.30
CA LYS A 128 18.73 -3.11 -12.30
C LYS A 128 19.72 -4.27 -12.21
N GLU A 129 20.99 -3.97 -12.48
CA GLU A 129 22.11 -4.91 -12.34
C GLU A 129 22.15 -5.59 -10.94
N THR A 130 21.80 -4.85 -9.89
CA THR A 130 21.76 -5.37 -8.50
C THR A 130 20.77 -6.51 -8.30
N PHE A 131 19.78 -6.66 -9.18
CA PHE A 131 18.74 -7.68 -9.10
C PHE A 131 18.81 -8.73 -10.20
N GLN A 132 19.82 -8.68 -11.07
CA GLN A 132 19.95 -9.60 -12.20
C GLN A 132 19.94 -11.07 -11.77
N PHE A 133 20.44 -11.39 -10.57
CA PHE A 133 20.41 -12.76 -10.02
C PHE A 133 18.99 -13.32 -9.81
N LEU A 134 17.95 -12.47 -9.84
CA LEU A 134 16.55 -12.86 -9.71
C LEU A 134 15.87 -13.12 -11.05
N THR A 135 16.48 -12.84 -12.21
CA THR A 135 15.81 -12.99 -13.52
C THR A 135 15.32 -14.40 -13.79
N ASP A 136 16.05 -15.40 -13.28
CA ASP A 136 15.73 -16.82 -13.47
C ASP A 136 14.63 -17.29 -12.50
N ILE A 137 14.41 -16.54 -11.41
CA ILE A 137 13.45 -16.84 -10.35
C ILE A 137 12.16 -16.04 -10.53
N LEU A 138 12.25 -14.83 -11.08
CA LEU A 138 11.16 -13.90 -11.34
C LEU A 138 11.03 -13.62 -12.84
N PRO A 139 10.59 -14.63 -13.63
CA PRO A 139 10.46 -14.46 -15.07
C PRO A 139 9.36 -13.46 -15.41
N LYS A 140 9.52 -12.72 -16.52
CA LYS A 140 8.44 -11.91 -17.06
C LYS A 140 7.27 -12.79 -17.45
N LYS A 141 6.06 -12.33 -17.10
CA LYS A 141 4.84 -13.03 -17.45
C LYS A 141 4.63 -12.95 -18.96
N ILE A 142 4.80 -14.06 -19.65
CA ILE A 142 4.49 -14.21 -21.08
C ILE A 142 3.11 -14.82 -21.27
N LEU A 143 2.45 -14.49 -22.38
CA LEU A 143 1.18 -15.14 -22.73
C LEU A 143 1.47 -16.52 -23.33
N VAL A 144 0.56 -17.47 -23.11
CA VAL A 144 0.68 -18.84 -23.64
C VAL A 144 0.88 -18.84 -25.16
N ARG A 145 0.18 -17.97 -25.89
CA ARG A 145 0.36 -17.82 -27.35
C ARG A 145 1.77 -17.38 -27.75
N ASP A 146 2.43 -16.57 -26.93
CA ASP A 146 3.76 -16.04 -27.21
C ASP A 146 4.81 -17.08 -26.82
N TYR A 147 4.56 -17.85 -25.76
CA TYR A 147 5.36 -19.02 -25.41
C TYR A 147 5.33 -20.10 -26.52
N LEU A 148 4.15 -20.41 -27.06
CA LEU A 148 4.01 -21.38 -28.15
C LEU A 148 4.78 -20.96 -29.41
N LYS A 149 4.73 -19.67 -29.76
CA LYS A 149 5.55 -19.11 -30.85
C LYS A 149 7.05 -19.23 -30.57
N LEU A 150 7.47 -18.98 -29.33
CA LEU A 150 8.88 -19.09 -28.94
C LEU A 150 9.39 -20.52 -29.05
N LEU A 151 8.55 -21.53 -28.77
CA LEU A 151 8.87 -22.95 -28.99
C LEU A 151 8.91 -23.33 -30.48
N GLU A 152 8.08 -22.72 -31.32
CA GLU A 152 8.13 -22.90 -32.78
C GLU A 152 9.38 -22.27 -33.39
N GLU A 153 9.82 -21.12 -32.86
CA GLU A 153 10.99 -20.38 -33.34
C GLU A 153 12.33 -20.92 -32.80
N ASN A 154 12.33 -21.46 -31.58
CA ASN A 154 13.49 -22.08 -30.94
C ASN A 154 13.10 -23.47 -30.45
N PRO A 155 12.99 -24.47 -31.35
CA PRO A 155 12.75 -25.84 -30.93
C PRO A 155 13.85 -26.25 -29.95
N ILE A 156 13.44 -26.66 -28.75
CA ILE A 156 14.35 -27.17 -27.74
C ILE A 156 14.97 -28.43 -28.35
N GLU A 157 16.25 -28.39 -28.70
CA GLU A 157 16.99 -29.59 -29.06
C GLU A 157 16.89 -30.54 -27.87
N GLU A 158 16.19 -31.66 -28.06
CA GLU A 158 16.15 -32.71 -27.06
C GLU A 158 17.61 -33.10 -26.79
N ALA A 159 18.10 -32.79 -25.59
CA ALA A 159 19.39 -33.27 -25.14
C ALA A 159 19.28 -34.80 -25.06
N ASP A 160 19.81 -35.48 -26.08
CA ASP A 160 19.99 -36.92 -26.08
C ASP A 160 20.89 -37.31 -24.88
N ASN A 161 20.24 -37.92 -23.88
CA ASN A 161 20.75 -38.80 -22.82
C ASN A 161 21.68 -38.23 -21.72
#